data_AF-A0A326GLB8-F1
#
_entry.id   AF-A0A326GLB8-F1
#
_cell.length_a   1.000
_cell.length_b   1.000
_cell.length_c   1.000
_cell.angle_alpha   90.00
_cell.angle_beta   90.00
_cell.angle_gamma   90.00
#
_symmetry.space_group_name_H-M   'P 1'
#
loop_
_entity.id
_entity.type
_entity.pdbx_description
1 polymer ?
#
loop_
_entity_poly.entity_id
_entity_poly.type
_entity_poly.pdbx_seq_one_letter_code
_entity_poly.pdbx_strand_id
1 'polypeptide(L)'
;MLTEVATIENVQGPNQISRESGKRRAVVTSNVRGRDLGSFIAEAQQRIDAEVDLPEGYWIDYGGTFEQLESASARLQVVVPIALLLIFGLLVALFRSVKDALVVFSGVPLALTGGVAALMLRGIPFSISAGVGFIALSGIAVLNGVVMLTFIRQLMDEGKPLEIAIKEGAMARLRPVLMTALVASLGFVPMALNVGLGSEVQRPLATVVIGGIVSATALTLLVLPALYRAVRGDRAEASAADDTETPPSIQTAG
;
A
#
# COMPACT_ATOMS: atom_id res chain seq x y z
N MET A 1 -33.00 -63.54 35.06
CA MET A 1 -31.70 -63.04 34.52
C MET A 1 -31.96 -61.79 33.69
N LEU A 2 -31.08 -60.78 33.64
CA LEU A 2 -31.37 -59.52 32.91
C LEU A 2 -31.62 -59.75 31.41
N THR A 3 -31.09 -60.84 30.87
CA THR A 3 -31.24 -61.31 29.48
C THR A 3 -32.66 -61.83 29.15
N GLU A 4 -33.54 -62.04 30.14
CA GLU A 4 -34.94 -62.48 29.91
C GLU A 4 -35.89 -61.30 29.65
N VAL A 5 -35.45 -60.06 29.90
CA VAL A 5 -36.27 -58.84 29.81
C VAL A 5 -35.63 -57.71 28.98
N ALA A 6 -34.36 -57.84 28.58
CA ALA A 6 -33.68 -56.85 27.75
C ALA A 6 -32.60 -57.48 26.84
N THR A 7 -32.45 -56.90 25.64
CA THR A 7 -31.38 -57.26 24.69
C THR A 7 -30.20 -56.31 24.90
N ILE A 8 -29.02 -56.86 25.22
CA ILE A 8 -27.80 -56.08 25.44
C ILE A 8 -26.92 -56.20 24.20
N GLU A 9 -26.77 -55.10 23.47
CA GLU A 9 -25.90 -55.02 22.29
C GLU A 9 -24.84 -53.94 22.49
N ASN A 10 -23.62 -54.23 22.03
CA ASN A 10 -22.54 -53.28 22.04
C ASN A 10 -22.55 -52.54 20.71
N VAL A 11 -22.98 -51.28 20.73
CA VAL A 11 -23.10 -50.43 19.54
C VAL A 11 -22.07 -49.31 19.57
N GLN A 12 -21.48 -48.98 18.41
CA GLN A 12 -20.63 -47.79 18.30
C GLN A 12 -21.50 -46.54 18.31
N GLY A 13 -21.37 -45.75 19.37
CA GLY A 13 -21.96 -44.42 19.48
C GLY A 13 -20.97 -43.30 19.13
N PRO A 14 -21.46 -42.08 18.86
CA PRO A 14 -20.59 -40.94 18.64
C PRO A 14 -19.79 -40.61 19.91
N ASN A 15 -18.47 -40.54 19.79
CA ASN A 15 -17.58 -40.19 20.90
C ASN A 15 -17.77 -38.71 21.34
N GLN A 16 -18.09 -37.83 20.39
CA GLN A 16 -18.38 -36.42 20.65
C GLN A 16 -19.34 -35.87 19.59
N ILE A 17 -20.30 -35.04 20.02
CA ILE A 17 -21.18 -34.29 19.11
C ILE A 17 -20.78 -32.82 19.21
N SER A 18 -20.00 -32.34 18.24
CA SER A 18 -19.67 -30.92 18.13
C SER A 18 -20.83 -30.16 17.50
N ARG A 19 -21.13 -28.99 18.05
CA ARG A 19 -22.20 -28.10 17.57
C ARG A 19 -21.73 -26.67 17.54
N GLU A 20 -22.16 -25.95 16.52
CA GLU A 20 -21.97 -24.51 16.39
C GLU A 20 -23.30 -23.89 15.99
N SER A 21 -23.74 -22.87 16.72
CA SER A 21 -25.05 -22.22 16.54
C SER A 21 -26.22 -23.21 16.47
N GLY A 22 -26.18 -24.25 17.32
CA GLY A 22 -27.22 -25.29 17.43
C GLY A 22 -27.16 -26.39 16.36
N LYS A 23 -26.38 -26.23 15.29
CA LYS A 23 -26.22 -27.17 14.19
C LYS A 23 -25.04 -28.12 14.45
N ARG A 24 -25.14 -29.38 14.03
CA ARG A 24 -24.03 -30.35 14.17
C ARG A 24 -22.91 -29.96 13.20
N ARG A 25 -21.66 -30.00 13.68
CA ARG A 25 -20.48 -29.64 12.90
C ARG A 25 -19.45 -30.76 12.96
N ALA A 26 -18.84 -31.05 11.81
CA ALA A 26 -17.59 -31.80 11.72
C ALA A 26 -16.46 -30.82 11.39
N VAL A 27 -15.30 -30.97 12.03
CA VAL A 27 -14.14 -30.10 11.80
C VAL A 27 -13.05 -30.91 11.14
N VAL A 28 -12.59 -30.45 9.98
CA VAL A 28 -11.40 -30.98 9.29
C VAL A 28 -10.31 -29.93 9.43
N THR A 29 -9.18 -30.30 10.02
CA THR A 29 -8.04 -29.40 10.22
C THR A 29 -6.91 -29.74 9.27
N SER A 30 -6.26 -28.72 8.71
CA SER A 30 -5.09 -28.86 7.85
C SER A 30 -4.04 -27.82 8.25
N ASN A 31 -2.79 -28.26 8.36
CA ASN A 31 -1.65 -27.39 8.67
C ASN A 31 -0.88 -27.08 7.40
N VAL A 32 -1.04 -25.87 6.87
CA VAL A 32 -0.32 -25.38 5.69
C VAL A 32 1.07 -24.91 6.09
N ARG A 33 2.11 -25.40 5.41
CA ARG A 33 3.51 -24.96 5.59
C ARG A 33 4.17 -24.70 4.25
N GLY A 34 4.96 -23.63 4.16
CA GLY A 34 5.73 -23.30 2.96
C GLY A 34 4.90 -22.82 1.76
N ARG A 35 3.61 -22.51 1.96
CA ARG A 35 2.70 -22.03 0.92
C ARG A 35 1.81 -20.91 1.46
N ASP A 36 1.44 -19.98 0.59
CA ASP A 36 0.48 -18.91 0.89
C ASP A 36 -0.92 -19.48 1.21
N LEU A 37 -1.50 -19.02 2.31
CA LEU A 37 -2.78 -19.53 2.83
C LEU A 37 -3.95 -19.24 1.87
N GLY A 38 -3.96 -18.05 1.25
CA GLY A 38 -5.02 -17.67 0.30
C GLY A 38 -5.02 -18.56 -0.94
N SER A 39 -3.85 -18.79 -1.52
CA SER A 39 -3.68 -19.67 -2.68
C SER A 39 -4.06 -21.13 -2.40
N PHE A 40 -3.79 -21.60 -1.18
CA PHE A 40 -4.14 -22.95 -0.76
C PHE A 40 -5.66 -23.10 -0.62
N ILE A 41 -6.33 -22.13 -0.01
CA ILE A 41 -7.77 -22.19 0.22
C ILE A 41 -8.56 -22.01 -1.07
N ALA A 42 -8.11 -21.12 -1.97
CA ALA A 42 -8.73 -20.98 -3.29
C ALA A 42 -8.66 -22.29 -4.09
N GLU A 43 -7.53 -23.00 -4.05
CA GLU A 43 -7.41 -24.31 -4.69
C GLU A 43 -8.26 -25.38 -3.98
N ALA A 44 -8.27 -25.38 -2.65
CA ALA A 44 -9.06 -26.33 -1.86
C ALA A 44 -10.56 -26.15 -2.14
N GLN A 45 -11.06 -24.92 -2.16
CA GLN A 45 -12.43 -24.60 -2.55
C GLN A 45 -12.76 -25.13 -3.94
N GLN A 46 -11.90 -24.83 -4.93
CA GLN A 46 -12.11 -25.27 -6.30
C GLN A 46 -12.16 -26.81 -6.44
N ARG A 47 -11.29 -27.54 -5.74
CA ARG A 47 -11.27 -29.01 -5.75
C ARG A 47 -12.46 -29.60 -5.01
N ILE A 48 -12.81 -29.05 -3.85
CA ILE A 48 -13.95 -29.53 -3.05
C ILE A 48 -15.24 -29.32 -3.83
N ASP A 49 -15.44 -28.16 -4.45
CA ASP A 49 -16.62 -27.87 -5.26
C ASP A 49 -16.73 -28.76 -6.50
N ALA A 50 -15.60 -29.28 -7.01
CA ALA A 50 -15.57 -30.14 -8.20
C ALA A 50 -15.67 -31.64 -7.90
N GLU A 51 -15.11 -32.10 -6.77
CA GLU A 51 -14.95 -33.53 -6.46
C GLU A 51 -15.87 -34.02 -5.34
N VAL A 52 -16.49 -33.12 -4.56
CA VAL A 52 -17.31 -33.47 -3.39
C VAL A 52 -18.76 -33.11 -3.62
N ASP A 53 -19.60 -34.14 -3.79
CA ASP A 53 -21.05 -33.97 -3.75
C ASP A 53 -21.55 -33.89 -2.30
N LEU A 54 -22.07 -32.72 -1.92
CA LEU A 54 -22.68 -32.54 -0.60
C LEU A 54 -24.16 -32.94 -0.60
N PRO A 55 -24.60 -33.79 0.35
CA PRO A 55 -26.02 -34.06 0.54
C PRO A 55 -26.79 -32.80 0.92
N GLU A 56 -28.09 -32.77 0.60
CA GLU A 56 -28.95 -31.64 0.96
C GLU A 56 -28.93 -31.34 2.47
N GLY A 57 -28.88 -30.06 2.82
CA GLY A 57 -28.84 -29.59 4.21
C GLY A 57 -27.44 -29.55 4.84
N TYR A 58 -26.38 -29.93 4.10
CA TYR A 58 -24.99 -29.71 4.49
C TYR A 58 -24.40 -28.48 3.80
N TRP A 59 -23.53 -27.77 4.49
CA TRP A 59 -22.73 -26.68 3.92
C TRP A 59 -21.31 -26.76 4.49
N ILE A 60 -20.35 -26.26 3.72
CA ILE A 60 -18.94 -26.16 4.12
C ILE A 60 -18.68 -24.72 4.51
N ASP A 61 -17.95 -24.55 5.61
CA ASP A 61 -17.48 -23.24 6.05
C ASP A 61 -15.97 -23.30 6.31
N TYR A 62 -15.26 -22.24 5.91
CA TYR A 62 -13.80 -22.14 5.93
C TYR A 62 -13.35 -21.18 7.03
N GLY A 63 -13.31 -21.69 8.26
CA GLY A 63 -12.94 -20.89 9.43
C GLY A 63 -11.44 -20.87 9.76
N GLY A 64 -11.11 -20.22 10.89
CA GLY A 64 -9.76 -20.24 11.48
C GLY A 64 -8.91 -19.04 11.07
N THR A 65 -7.64 -19.26 10.71
CA THR A 65 -6.72 -18.18 10.31
C THR A 65 -7.15 -17.52 8.99
N PHE A 66 -7.89 -18.23 8.15
CA PHE A 66 -8.39 -17.68 6.88
C PHE A 66 -9.49 -16.65 7.09
N GLU A 67 -10.47 -16.93 7.96
CA GLU A 67 -11.50 -15.97 8.34
C GLU A 67 -10.89 -14.67 8.93
N GLN A 68 -9.81 -14.82 9.71
CA GLN A 68 -9.03 -13.67 10.21
C GLN A 68 -8.34 -12.90 9.07
N LEU A 69 -7.80 -13.61 8.07
CA LEU A 69 -7.18 -13.00 6.89
C LEU A 69 -8.22 -12.26 6.04
N GLU A 70 -9.38 -12.87 5.79
CA GLU A 70 -10.46 -12.30 4.99
C GLU A 70 -11.05 -11.05 5.66
N SER A 71 -11.43 -11.16 6.94
CA SER A 71 -11.95 -10.03 7.71
C SER A 71 -10.95 -8.87 7.81
N ALA A 72 -9.65 -9.15 7.94
CA ALA A 72 -8.62 -8.13 7.94
C ALA A 72 -8.37 -7.52 6.55
N SER A 73 -8.40 -8.34 5.49
CA SER A 73 -8.28 -7.88 4.10
C SER A 73 -9.42 -6.94 3.73
N ALA A 74 -10.67 -7.29 4.08
CA ALA A 74 -11.84 -6.45 3.89
C ALA A 74 -11.71 -5.09 4.61
N ARG A 75 -11.19 -5.09 5.84
CA ARG A 75 -10.90 -3.85 6.57
C ARG A 75 -9.84 -3.01 5.87
N LEU A 76 -8.75 -3.60 5.39
CA LEU A 76 -7.70 -2.88 4.68
C LEU A 76 -8.18 -2.28 3.35
N GLN A 77 -9.06 -2.97 2.62
CA GLN A 77 -9.69 -2.45 1.41
C GLN A 77 -10.47 -1.15 1.65
N VAL A 78 -10.98 -0.94 2.87
CA VAL A 78 -11.68 0.29 3.25
C VAL A 78 -10.72 1.32 3.85
N VAL A 79 -9.82 0.89 4.75
CA VAL A 79 -8.92 1.79 5.49
C VAL A 79 -7.87 2.41 4.58
N VAL A 80 -7.30 1.67 3.61
CA VAL A 80 -6.26 2.20 2.72
C VAL A 80 -6.78 3.35 1.85
N PRO A 81 -7.93 3.24 1.14
CA PRO A 81 -8.51 4.36 0.40
C PRO A 81 -8.85 5.56 1.28
N ILE A 82 -9.41 5.34 2.48
CA ILE A 82 -9.72 6.43 3.42
C ILE A 82 -8.44 7.17 3.82
N ALA A 83 -7.37 6.44 4.16
CA ALA A 83 -6.09 7.03 4.52
C ALA A 83 -5.49 7.84 3.36
N LEU A 84 -5.53 7.31 2.13
CA LEU A 84 -5.05 8.01 0.93
C LEU A 84 -5.88 9.26 0.62
N LEU A 85 -7.20 9.21 0.78
CA LEU A 85 -8.08 10.36 0.63
C LEU A 85 -7.79 11.45 1.68
N LEU A 86 -7.56 11.05 2.93
CA LEU A 86 -7.18 11.99 4.00
C LEU A 86 -5.83 12.64 3.73
N ILE A 87 -4.84 11.86 3.29
CA ILE A 87 -3.52 12.37 2.87
C ILE A 87 -3.68 13.38 1.73
N PHE A 88 -4.47 13.03 0.70
CA PHE A 88 -4.73 13.93 -0.43
C PHE A 88 -5.44 15.21 0.01
N GLY A 89 -6.47 15.11 0.85
CA GLY A 89 -7.18 16.26 1.40
C GLY A 89 -6.26 17.18 2.20
N LEU A 90 -5.36 16.61 2.99
CA LEU A 90 -4.35 17.37 3.73
C LEU A 90 -3.37 18.09 2.78
N LEU A 91 -2.98 17.46 1.66
CA LEU A 91 -2.13 18.09 0.65
C LEU A 91 -2.82 19.26 -0.06
N VAL A 92 -4.11 19.10 -0.40
CA VAL A 92 -4.91 20.19 -0.97
C VAL A 92 -5.02 21.35 0.02
N ALA A 93 -5.23 21.08 1.30
CA ALA A 93 -5.26 22.10 2.34
C ALA A 93 -3.91 22.80 2.51
N LEU A 94 -2.80 22.05 2.46
CA LEU A 94 -1.45 22.57 2.62
C LEU A 94 -1.03 23.50 1.47
N PHE A 95 -1.19 23.05 0.23
CA PHE A 95 -0.73 23.81 -0.94
C PHE A 95 -1.79 24.79 -1.48
N ARG A 96 -3.03 24.69 -1.01
CA ARG A 96 -4.21 25.40 -1.55
C ARG A 96 -4.33 25.27 -3.06
N SER A 97 -3.84 24.17 -3.62
CA SER A 97 -3.76 23.90 -5.06
C SER A 97 -3.86 22.40 -5.32
N VAL A 98 -4.90 22.00 -6.06
CA VAL A 98 -5.13 20.60 -6.43
C VAL A 98 -4.03 20.08 -7.36
N LYS A 99 -3.50 20.93 -8.25
CA LYS A 99 -2.42 20.53 -9.17
C LYS A 99 -1.14 20.18 -8.42
N ASP A 100 -0.76 21.02 -7.47
CA ASP A 100 0.44 20.82 -6.67
C ASP A 100 0.28 19.62 -5.72
N ALA A 101 -0.91 19.43 -5.15
CA ALA A 101 -1.25 18.23 -4.39
C ALA A 101 -1.16 16.95 -5.24
N LEU A 102 -1.66 16.96 -6.49
CA LEU A 102 -1.56 15.82 -7.41
C LEU A 102 -0.12 15.50 -7.79
N VAL A 103 0.74 16.50 -8.00
CA VAL A 103 2.16 16.28 -8.28
C VAL A 103 2.83 15.55 -7.12
N VAL A 104 2.60 15.98 -5.87
CA VAL A 104 3.13 15.27 -4.69
C VAL A 104 2.51 13.89 -4.54
N PHE A 105 1.18 13.78 -4.73
CA PHE A 105 0.45 12.53 -4.57
C PHE A 105 0.83 11.48 -5.61
N SER A 106 1.27 11.89 -6.81
CA SER A 106 1.82 10.99 -7.82
C SER A 106 3.02 10.20 -7.29
N GLY A 107 3.77 10.73 -6.32
CA GLY A 107 4.86 10.02 -5.66
C GLY A 107 4.40 8.78 -4.87
N VAL A 108 3.14 8.71 -4.44
CA VAL A 108 2.62 7.60 -3.64
C VAL A 108 2.53 6.30 -4.45
N PRO A 109 1.78 6.21 -5.58
CA PRO A 109 1.77 5.00 -6.39
C PRO A 109 3.17 4.52 -6.79
N LEU A 110 4.08 5.44 -7.11
CA LEU A 110 5.44 5.09 -7.52
C LEU A 110 6.31 4.62 -6.32
N ALA A 111 6.04 5.09 -5.11
CA ALA A 111 6.66 4.51 -3.91
C ALA A 111 6.13 3.10 -3.62
N LEU A 112 4.81 2.91 -3.74
CA LEU A 112 4.15 1.62 -3.52
C LEU A 112 4.72 0.53 -4.45
N THR A 113 4.99 0.85 -5.72
CA THR A 113 5.58 -0.12 -6.65
C THR A 113 6.95 -0.63 -6.18
N GLY A 114 7.77 0.22 -5.57
CA GLY A 114 9.05 -0.18 -4.97
C GLY A 114 8.88 -1.12 -3.77
N GLY A 115 7.88 -0.88 -2.93
CA GLY A 115 7.55 -1.77 -1.82
C GLY A 115 7.02 -3.14 -2.28
N VAL A 116 6.16 -3.16 -3.30
CA VAL A 116 5.66 -4.40 -3.93
C VAL A 116 6.81 -5.18 -4.56
N ALA A 117 7.67 -4.51 -5.33
CA ALA A 117 8.85 -5.13 -5.93
C ALA A 117 9.76 -5.76 -4.86
N ALA A 118 9.98 -5.09 -3.73
CA ALA A 118 10.81 -5.63 -2.66
C ALA A 118 10.20 -6.88 -1.99
N LEU A 119 8.88 -6.92 -1.80
CA LEU A 119 8.20 -8.14 -1.32
C LEU A 119 8.36 -9.29 -2.31
N MET A 120 8.14 -9.03 -3.59
CA MET A 120 8.26 -10.03 -4.66
C MET A 120 9.68 -10.58 -4.77
N LEU A 121 10.69 -9.70 -4.79
CA LEU A 121 12.10 -10.08 -4.83
C LEU A 121 12.51 -10.95 -3.63
N ARG A 122 11.84 -10.76 -2.50
CA ARG A 122 12.11 -11.50 -1.26
C ARG A 122 11.22 -12.73 -1.07
N GLY A 123 10.28 -12.98 -1.99
CA GLY A 123 9.32 -14.08 -1.89
C GLY A 123 8.41 -14.00 -0.66
N ILE A 124 8.17 -12.79 -0.13
CA ILE A 124 7.31 -12.59 1.05
C ILE A 124 5.89 -12.30 0.55
N PRO A 125 4.87 -13.10 0.96
CA PRO A 125 3.49 -12.84 0.57
C PRO A 125 2.96 -11.54 1.17
N PHE A 126 1.94 -10.97 0.53
CA PHE A 126 1.26 -9.81 1.08
C PHE A 126 0.55 -10.18 2.40
N SER A 127 0.82 -9.41 3.45
CA SER A 127 0.23 -9.61 4.77
C SER A 127 -0.32 -8.30 5.33
N ILE A 128 -1.09 -8.37 6.42
CA ILE A 128 -1.64 -7.19 7.08
C ILE A 128 -0.52 -6.23 7.51
N SER A 129 0.58 -6.77 8.04
CA SER A 129 1.75 -5.99 8.44
C SER A 129 2.43 -5.30 7.27
N ALA A 130 2.46 -5.94 6.09
CA ALA A 130 2.90 -5.30 4.86
C ALA A 130 1.96 -4.15 4.45
N GLY A 131 0.64 -4.35 4.57
CA GLY A 131 -0.39 -3.32 4.34
C GLY A 131 -0.17 -2.06 5.19
N VAL A 132 0.08 -2.22 6.49
CA VAL A 132 0.45 -1.11 7.38
C VAL A 132 1.75 -0.44 6.93
N GLY A 133 2.74 -1.23 6.49
CA GLY A 133 3.97 -0.73 5.88
C GLY A 133 3.74 0.16 4.65
N PHE A 134 2.79 -0.21 3.77
CA PHE A 134 2.43 0.60 2.60
C PHE A 134 1.76 1.93 2.97
N ILE A 135 0.93 1.95 4.00
CA ILE A 135 0.34 3.19 4.52
C ILE A 135 1.44 4.10 5.07
N ALA A 136 2.35 3.56 5.89
CA ALA A 136 3.49 4.30 6.43
C ALA A 136 4.41 4.83 5.33
N LEU A 137 4.72 4.00 4.34
CA LEU A 137 5.51 4.37 3.16
C LEU A 137 4.86 5.52 2.37
N SER A 138 3.55 5.49 2.19
CA SER A 138 2.81 6.56 1.51
C SER A 138 3.00 7.89 2.22
N GLY A 139 2.93 7.90 3.56
CA GLY A 139 3.21 9.09 4.37
C GLY A 139 4.64 9.61 4.21
N ILE A 140 5.64 8.71 4.20
CA ILE A 140 7.06 9.08 4.00
C ILE A 140 7.29 9.66 2.60
N ALA A 141 6.71 9.04 1.57
CA ALA A 141 6.81 9.52 0.19
C ALA A 141 6.19 10.92 0.05
N VAL A 142 5.03 11.14 0.66
CA VAL A 142 4.37 12.45 0.68
C VAL A 142 5.19 13.48 1.43
N LEU A 143 5.73 13.16 2.60
CA LEU A 143 6.58 14.07 3.36
C LEU A 143 7.78 14.54 2.51
N ASN A 144 8.46 13.61 1.84
CA ASN A 144 9.58 13.95 0.97
C ASN A 144 9.15 14.85 -0.20
N GLY A 145 8.03 14.54 -0.85
CA GLY A 145 7.48 15.35 -1.93
C GLY A 145 7.02 16.74 -1.49
N VAL A 146 6.38 16.84 -0.32
CA VAL A 146 5.97 18.11 0.29
C VAL A 146 7.17 19.02 0.52
N VAL A 147 8.22 18.50 1.17
CA VAL A 147 9.40 19.31 1.50
C VAL A 147 10.11 19.79 0.24
N MET A 148 10.21 18.95 -0.80
CA MET A 148 10.77 19.35 -2.10
C MET A 148 9.93 20.46 -2.74
N LEU A 149 8.61 20.26 -2.84
CA LEU A 149 7.73 21.20 -3.53
C LEU A 149 7.61 22.54 -2.81
N THR A 150 7.57 22.54 -1.47
CA THR A 150 7.58 23.77 -0.68
C THR A 150 8.84 24.59 -0.93
N PHE A 151 10.00 23.95 -1.05
CA PHE A 151 11.25 24.64 -1.33
C PHE A 151 11.30 25.20 -2.76
N ILE A 152 10.80 24.46 -3.76
CA ILE A 152 10.68 24.97 -5.13
C ILE A 152 9.74 26.19 -5.16
N ARG A 153 8.59 26.13 -4.47
CA ARG A 153 7.66 27.26 -4.34
C ARG A 153 8.32 28.46 -3.68
N GLN A 154 9.05 28.27 -2.59
CA GLN A 154 9.76 29.35 -1.91
C GLN A 154 10.74 30.06 -2.86
N LEU A 155 11.52 29.31 -3.65
CA LEU A 155 12.42 29.89 -4.65
C LEU A 155 11.68 30.66 -5.75
N MET A 156 10.48 30.19 -6.13
CA MET A 156 9.63 30.93 -7.08
C MET A 156 9.04 32.20 -6.46
N ASP A 157 8.66 32.17 -5.18
CA ASP A 157 8.16 33.33 -4.45
C ASP A 157 9.26 34.39 -4.24
N GLU A 158 10.53 33.97 -4.20
CA GLU A 158 11.72 34.83 -4.24
C GLU A 158 12.01 35.41 -5.65
N GLY A 159 11.15 35.12 -6.64
CA GLY A 159 11.23 35.67 -8.00
C GLY A 159 12.10 34.88 -8.97
N LYS A 160 12.59 33.69 -8.59
CA LYS A 160 13.37 32.85 -9.52
C LYS A 160 12.47 32.22 -10.57
N PRO A 161 12.90 32.16 -11.84
CA PRO A 161 12.15 31.48 -12.89
C PRO A 161 12.07 29.97 -12.59
N LEU A 162 10.97 29.34 -13.02
CA LEU A 162 10.59 27.96 -12.69
C LEU A 162 11.75 26.95 -12.88
N GLU A 163 12.44 27.00 -14.02
CA GLU A 163 13.56 26.09 -14.31
C GLU A 163 14.73 26.21 -13.31
N ILE A 164 15.04 27.45 -12.92
CA ILE A 164 16.11 27.72 -11.94
C ILE A 164 15.66 27.24 -10.55
N ALA A 165 14.42 27.55 -10.16
CA ALA A 165 13.85 27.11 -8.90
C ALA A 165 13.81 25.57 -8.77
N ILE A 166 13.46 24.86 -9.84
CA ILE A 166 13.47 23.39 -9.86
C ILE A 166 14.89 22.85 -9.71
N LYS A 167 15.84 23.37 -10.50
CA LYS A 167 17.23 22.88 -10.49
C LYS A 167 17.92 23.14 -9.15
N GLU A 168 17.78 24.35 -8.63
CA GLU A 168 18.35 24.75 -7.35
C GLU A 168 17.68 24.02 -6.19
N GLY A 169 16.35 23.85 -6.24
CA GLY A 169 15.61 23.07 -5.26
C GLY A 169 16.03 21.61 -5.22
N ALA A 170 16.16 20.96 -6.39
CA ALA A 170 16.63 19.58 -6.48
C ALA A 170 18.07 19.43 -5.92
N MET A 171 18.98 20.35 -6.25
CA MET A 171 20.36 20.33 -5.76
C MET A 171 20.46 20.55 -4.24
N ALA A 172 19.71 21.51 -3.71
CA ALA A 172 19.68 21.81 -2.28
C ALA A 172 19.08 20.65 -1.46
N ARG A 173 18.11 19.93 -2.03
CA ARG A 173 17.39 18.85 -1.35
C ARG A 173 18.02 17.47 -1.52
N LEU A 174 18.96 17.29 -2.45
CA LEU A 174 19.64 16.02 -2.69
C LEU A 174 20.24 15.42 -1.41
N ARG A 175 21.09 16.18 -0.70
CA ARG A 175 21.75 15.70 0.53
C ARG A 175 20.75 15.41 1.66
N PRO A 176 19.83 16.33 2.02
CA PRO A 176 18.86 16.07 3.07
C PRO A 176 17.95 14.85 2.80
N VAL A 177 17.46 14.69 1.57
CA VAL A 177 16.57 13.57 1.21
C VAL A 177 17.31 12.24 1.23
N LEU A 178 18.57 12.20 0.78
CA LEU A 178 19.40 11.00 0.89
C LEU A 178 19.69 10.66 2.35
N MET A 179 19.97 11.64 3.20
CA MET A 179 20.21 11.41 4.63
C MET A 179 19.00 10.78 5.31
N THR A 180 17.79 11.33 5.11
CA THR A 180 16.57 10.77 5.73
C THR A 180 16.27 9.38 5.20
N ALA A 181 16.45 9.15 3.90
CA ALA A 181 16.26 7.84 3.27
C ALA A 181 17.23 6.78 3.82
N LEU A 182 18.51 7.14 3.97
CA LEU A 182 19.54 6.24 4.50
C LEU A 182 19.29 5.91 5.97
N VAL A 183 19.03 6.92 6.81
CA VAL A 183 18.75 6.71 8.24
C VAL A 183 17.53 5.81 8.43
N ALA A 184 16.44 6.09 7.71
CA ALA A 184 15.24 5.26 7.77
C ALA A 184 15.53 3.83 7.29
N SER A 185 16.15 3.67 6.11
CA SER A 185 16.44 2.35 5.55
C SER A 185 17.32 1.52 6.49
N LEU A 186 18.43 2.10 6.99
CA LEU A 186 19.32 1.44 7.94
C LEU A 186 18.63 1.07 9.26
N GLY A 187 17.70 1.90 9.75
CA GLY A 187 16.90 1.60 10.93
C GLY A 187 15.98 0.38 10.75
N PHE A 188 15.50 0.15 9.54
CA PHE A 188 14.64 -1.01 9.23
C PHE A 188 15.43 -2.28 8.85
N VAL A 189 16.74 -2.20 8.54
CA VAL A 189 17.54 -3.38 8.14
C VAL A 189 17.53 -4.51 9.19
N PRO A 190 17.76 -4.26 10.50
CA PRO A 190 17.73 -5.33 11.51
C PRO A 190 16.37 -6.02 11.57
N MET A 191 15.30 -5.23 11.51
CA MET A 191 13.91 -5.71 11.51
C MET A 191 13.60 -6.54 10.26
N ALA A 192 14.13 -6.14 9.11
CA ALA A 192 14.00 -6.88 7.86
C ALA A 192 14.72 -8.23 7.91
N LEU A 193 15.87 -8.34 8.59
CA LEU A 193 16.69 -9.58 8.63
C LEU A 193 16.34 -10.51 9.81
N ASN A 194 15.62 -10.02 10.82
CA ASN A 194 15.32 -10.75 12.05
C ASN A 194 14.68 -12.12 11.80
N VAL A 195 15.25 -13.21 12.34
CA VAL A 195 14.74 -14.61 12.28
C VAL A 195 14.05 -15.06 13.56
N GLY A 196 14.02 -14.22 14.60
CA GLY A 196 13.46 -14.55 15.91
C GLY A 196 11.94 -14.38 16.01
N LEU A 197 11.47 -14.40 17.26
CA LEU A 197 10.06 -14.16 17.61
C LEU A 197 9.58 -12.82 17.05
N GLY A 198 8.36 -12.81 16.49
CA GLY A 198 7.77 -11.61 15.89
C GLY A 198 8.25 -11.29 14.47
N SER A 199 9.19 -12.06 13.90
CA SER A 199 9.68 -11.87 12.53
C SER A 199 8.58 -11.92 11.47
N GLU A 200 7.50 -12.67 11.72
CA GLU A 200 6.32 -12.79 10.85
C GLU A 200 5.61 -11.45 10.61
N VAL A 201 5.61 -10.57 11.61
CA VAL A 201 5.02 -9.23 11.54
C VAL A 201 6.06 -8.20 11.10
N GLN A 202 7.29 -8.36 11.57
CA GLN A 202 8.34 -7.36 11.39
C GLN A 202 8.94 -7.34 9.98
N ARG A 203 9.22 -8.53 9.40
CA ARG A 203 9.90 -8.62 8.10
C ARG A 203 9.08 -8.02 6.95
N PRO A 204 7.78 -8.31 6.80
CA PRO A 204 7.02 -7.75 5.68
C PRO A 204 6.92 -6.23 5.76
N LEU A 205 6.65 -5.69 6.97
CA LEU A 205 6.60 -4.26 7.22
C LEU A 205 7.91 -3.56 6.86
N ALA A 206 9.03 -4.05 7.39
CA ALA A 206 10.35 -3.46 7.15
C ALA A 206 10.77 -3.56 5.67
N THR A 207 10.48 -4.69 5.01
CA THR A 207 10.83 -4.91 3.60
C THR A 207 10.10 -3.92 2.68
N VAL A 208 8.80 -3.70 2.92
CA VAL A 208 8.01 -2.71 2.16
C VAL A 208 8.56 -1.31 2.33
N VAL A 209 8.86 -0.92 3.56
CA VAL A 209 9.34 0.43 3.86
C VAL A 209 10.72 0.67 3.24
N ILE A 210 11.66 -0.27 3.34
CA ILE A 210 12.99 -0.15 2.73
C ILE A 210 12.88 -0.05 1.20
N GLY A 211 12.22 -1.01 0.55
CA GLY A 211 12.09 -1.03 -0.90
C GLY A 211 11.36 0.21 -1.44
N GLY A 212 10.32 0.61 -0.71
CA GLY A 212 9.56 1.81 -0.99
C GLY A 212 10.37 3.09 -0.85
N ILE A 213 11.19 3.24 0.19
CA ILE A 213 12.05 4.41 0.39
C ILE A 213 13.08 4.50 -0.74
N VAL A 214 13.75 3.39 -1.08
CA VAL A 214 14.74 3.39 -2.16
C VAL A 214 14.12 3.86 -3.48
N SER A 215 12.94 3.32 -3.81
CA SER A 215 12.17 3.78 -4.98
C SER A 215 11.78 5.25 -4.83
N ALA A 216 11.11 5.62 -3.74
CA ALA A 216 10.59 6.96 -3.50
C ALA A 216 11.68 8.04 -3.53
N THR A 217 12.88 7.74 -3.02
CA THR A 217 14.03 8.65 -3.06
C THR A 217 14.53 8.87 -4.48
N ALA A 218 14.71 7.80 -5.27
CA ALA A 218 15.08 7.92 -6.68
C ALA A 218 14.02 8.73 -7.45
N LEU A 219 12.74 8.46 -7.18
CA LEU A 219 11.61 9.12 -7.79
C LEU A 219 11.47 10.60 -7.38
N THR A 220 11.67 10.93 -6.12
CA THR A 220 11.55 12.31 -5.62
C THR A 220 12.63 13.22 -6.19
N LEU A 221 13.82 12.66 -6.44
CA LEU A 221 14.95 13.42 -6.98
C LEU A 221 14.96 13.50 -8.51
N LEU A 222 14.41 12.50 -9.21
CA LEU A 222 14.41 12.43 -10.68
C LEU A 222 13.06 12.78 -11.29
N VAL A 223 11.98 12.18 -10.78
CA VAL A 223 10.64 12.24 -11.39
C VAL A 223 9.85 13.45 -10.93
N LEU A 224 9.93 13.82 -9.64
CA LEU A 224 9.18 14.97 -9.13
C LEU A 224 9.57 16.31 -9.82
N PRO A 225 10.86 16.64 -10.02
CA PRO A 225 11.26 17.83 -10.76
C PRO A 225 10.74 17.84 -12.20
N ALA A 226 10.81 16.69 -12.88
CA ALA A 226 10.36 16.54 -14.27
C ALA A 226 8.83 16.65 -14.40
N LEU A 227 8.07 16.01 -13.51
CA LEU A 227 6.62 16.13 -13.46
C LEU A 227 6.18 17.55 -13.15
N TYR A 228 6.84 18.22 -12.21
CA TYR A 228 6.51 19.60 -11.87
C TYR A 228 6.78 20.56 -13.04
N ARG A 229 7.90 20.34 -13.75
CA ARG A 229 8.21 21.05 -14.99
C ARG A 229 7.14 20.84 -16.05
N ALA A 230 6.68 19.61 -16.28
CA ALA A 230 5.62 19.34 -17.26
C ALA A 230 4.30 20.02 -16.89
N VAL A 231 3.88 19.94 -15.63
CA VAL A 231 2.58 20.48 -15.18
C VAL A 231 2.55 22.02 -15.15
N ARG A 232 3.68 22.68 -14.91
CA ARG A 232 3.76 24.16 -14.87
C ARG A 232 4.38 24.79 -16.12
N GLY A 233 5.19 24.05 -16.89
CA GLY A 233 5.84 24.50 -18.13
C GLY A 233 4.83 24.94 -19.18
N ASP A 234 3.73 24.19 -19.33
CA ASP A 234 2.63 24.52 -20.25
C ASP A 234 2.03 25.93 -20.03
N ARG A 235 2.14 26.47 -18.81
CA ARG A 235 1.58 27.80 -18.48
C ARG A 235 2.58 28.94 -18.67
N ALA A 236 3.88 28.67 -18.66
CA ALA A 236 4.91 29.66 -19.00
C ALA A 236 4.94 29.91 -20.52
N GLU A 237 4.77 28.87 -21.33
CA GLU A 237 4.63 29.00 -22.78
C GLU A 237 3.29 29.65 -23.18
N ALA A 238 2.19 29.31 -22.52
CA ALA A 238 0.89 29.95 -22.78
C ALA A 238 0.84 31.44 -22.39
N SER A 239 1.58 31.87 -21.36
CA SER A 239 1.67 33.29 -20.98
C SER A 239 2.59 34.09 -21.92
N ALA A 240 3.64 33.46 -22.48
CA ALA A 240 4.53 34.11 -23.44
C ALA A 240 3.88 34.24 -24.84
N ALA A 241 2.94 33.37 -25.19
CA ALA A 241 2.16 33.46 -26.42
C ALA A 241 1.13 34.61 -26.40
N ASP A 242 0.59 34.97 -25.23
CA ASP A 242 -0.40 36.06 -25.08
C ASP A 242 0.27 37.45 -25.17
N ASP A 243 1.52 37.58 -24.69
CA ASP A 243 2.28 38.84 -24.74
C ASP A 243 2.87 39.15 -26.13
N THR A 244 2.86 38.21 -27.07
CA THR A 244 3.41 38.40 -28.43
C THR A 244 2.35 38.78 -29.48
N GLU A 245 1.06 38.78 -29.13
CA GLU A 245 -0.06 39.03 -30.06
C GLU A 245 -0.66 40.45 -29.99
N THR A 246 -0.07 41.39 -29.23
CA THR A 246 -0.48 42.80 -29.28
C THR A 246 0.39 43.59 -30.28
N PRO A 247 -0.09 43.93 -31.49
CA PRO A 247 0.67 44.77 -32.41
C PRO A 247 0.73 46.21 -31.87
N PRO A 248 1.86 46.92 -32.05
CA PRO A 248 1.97 48.30 -31.62
C PRO A 248 0.97 49.16 -32.42
N SER A 249 -0.01 49.74 -31.73
CA SER A 249 -0.86 50.78 -32.28
C SER A 249 0.02 51.98 -32.64
N ILE A 250 0.23 52.15 -33.94
CA ILE A 250 0.97 53.27 -34.52
C ILE A 250 0.29 54.57 -34.09
N GLN A 251 1.03 55.38 -33.32
CA GLN A 251 0.76 56.81 -33.20
C GLN A 251 0.90 57.45 -34.59
N THR A 252 -0.20 57.87 -35.18
CA THR A 252 -0.20 58.93 -36.19
C THR A 252 -0.57 60.24 -35.51
N ALA A 253 0.42 61.13 -35.46
CA ALA A 253 0.25 62.54 -35.19
C ALA A 253 -0.70 63.20 -36.20
N GLY A 254 -1.54 64.11 -35.73
CA GLY A 254 -2.44 64.97 -36.49
C GLY A 254 -3.20 65.88 -35.57
#